data_AF-A0A495DDB9-F1
#
_entry.id   AF-A0A495DDB9-F1
#
_cell.length_a   1.000
_cell.length_b   1.000
_cell.length_c   1.000
_cell.angle_alpha   90.00
_cell.angle_beta   90.00
_cell.angle_gamma   90.00
#
_symmetry.space_group_name_H-M   'P 1'
#
loop_
_entity.id
_entity.type
_entity.pdbx_description
1 polymer ?
#
loop_
_entity_poly.entity_id
_entity_poly.type
_entity_poly.pdbx_seq_one_letter_code
_entity_poly.pdbx_strand_id
1 'polypeptide(L)'
;MKTALNLFSIVVLGAIAGGIYFGADNPETDPVVVADPGADQLAGDDRAPDPAPVVDSVPDDPLVDEVIDPTANGIVYTVEGTASGYFIATEEIRFGDLVLENIELWPAMPECDEPAYVRLAVEDTSDQLGENEYGPYFRLYAMTIDSASITDDGVMITATDAEIGTLVIEATYVDGALAEWQTGADSVAELLVGTATLNGDTQPASFAFWIGD
;
A
#
# COMPACT_ATOMS: atom_id res chain seq x y z
N MET A 1 -28.68 21.86 -18.40
CA MET A 1 -27.41 21.12 -18.64
C MET A 1 -27.01 20.52 -17.32
N LYS A 2 -27.02 19.18 -17.22
CA LYS A 2 -26.57 18.43 -16.04
C LYS A 2 -25.23 17.82 -16.43
N THR A 3 -24.15 18.25 -15.79
CA THR A 3 -22.81 17.71 -16.00
C THR A 3 -22.72 16.39 -15.24
N ALA A 4 -22.47 15.30 -15.96
CA ALA A 4 -22.25 13.99 -15.39
C ALA A 4 -20.84 13.97 -14.81
N LEU A 5 -20.74 13.74 -13.50
CA LEU A 5 -19.52 13.38 -12.81
C LEU A 5 -19.16 11.97 -13.28
N ASN A 6 -18.07 11.80 -14.03
CA ASN A 6 -17.57 10.48 -14.40
C ASN A 6 -16.87 9.88 -13.17
N LEU A 7 -17.66 9.23 -12.33
CA LEU A 7 -17.21 8.42 -11.21
C LEU A 7 -16.73 7.07 -11.77
N PHE A 8 -15.46 6.97 -12.19
CA PHE A 8 -14.85 5.69 -12.50
C PHE A 8 -14.34 5.04 -11.20
N SER A 9 -15.07 4.00 -10.77
CA SER A 9 -14.68 2.85 -9.94
C SER A 9 -13.61 3.01 -8.83
N ILE A 10 -14.03 3.41 -7.63
CA ILE A 10 -13.27 3.29 -6.38
C ILE A 10 -13.61 1.95 -5.68
N VAL A 11 -13.08 0.82 -6.15
CA VAL A 11 -13.28 -0.47 -5.43
C VAL A 11 -12.01 -1.32 -5.24
N VAL A 12 -10.87 -1.03 -5.87
CA VAL A 12 -9.78 -2.03 -5.92
C VAL A 12 -8.58 -1.80 -4.98
N LEU A 13 -8.44 -0.68 -4.27
CA LEU A 13 -7.22 -0.43 -3.49
C LEU A 13 -7.22 -0.88 -2.02
N GLY A 14 -8.27 -1.55 -1.55
CA GLY A 14 -8.31 -2.12 -0.19
C GLY A 14 -7.55 -3.45 0.01
N ALA A 15 -6.89 -4.01 -1.01
CA ALA A 15 -6.42 -5.40 -0.95
C ALA A 15 -4.96 -5.69 -1.36
N ILE A 16 -4.14 -4.72 -1.75
CA ILE A 16 -2.77 -5.02 -2.24
C ILE A 16 -1.72 -4.16 -1.52
N ALA A 17 -1.43 -4.53 -0.27
CA ALA A 17 -0.08 -4.58 0.32
C ALA A 17 -0.13 -4.96 1.82
N GLY A 18 -0.83 -6.06 2.13
CA GLY A 18 -0.64 -6.84 3.35
C GLY A 18 -0.03 -8.19 2.98
N GLY A 19 1.15 -8.17 2.35
CA GLY A 19 1.87 -9.37 1.92
C GLY A 19 2.51 -10.09 3.09
N ILE A 20 1.73 -10.74 3.94
CA ILE A 20 2.23 -11.76 4.86
C ILE A 20 2.49 -13.02 4.02
N TYR A 21 3.76 -13.39 3.95
CA TYR A 21 4.23 -14.63 3.35
C TYR A 21 3.75 -15.82 4.21
N PHE A 22 2.75 -16.56 3.76
CA PHE A 22 2.50 -17.92 4.25
C PHE A 22 2.51 -18.88 3.06
N GLY A 23 3.66 -19.52 2.85
CA GLY A 23 3.71 -20.78 2.14
C GLY A 23 3.17 -21.90 3.02
N ALA A 24 2.23 -22.68 2.51
CA ALA A 24 2.20 -24.14 2.65
C ALA A 24 0.99 -24.69 1.88
N ASP A 25 1.30 -25.54 0.90
CA ASP A 25 0.36 -26.44 0.23
C ASP A 25 -0.49 -27.22 1.24
N ASN A 26 -1.80 -27.23 1.04
CA ASN A 26 -2.65 -28.34 1.44
C ASN A 26 -4.00 -28.28 0.71
N PRO A 27 -4.20 -28.99 -0.41
CA PRO A 27 -5.54 -29.28 -0.88
C PRO A 27 -6.13 -30.43 -0.04
N GLU A 28 -7.02 -30.08 0.88
CA GLU A 28 -7.98 -31.03 1.45
C GLU A 28 -8.94 -31.50 0.33
N THR A 29 -8.74 -32.73 -0.15
CA THR A 29 -9.81 -33.49 -0.82
C THR A 29 -10.24 -34.62 0.09
N ASP A 30 -11.49 -34.54 0.53
CA ASP A 30 -12.22 -35.56 1.30
C ASP A 30 -12.58 -36.79 0.43
N PRO A 31 -13.07 -37.91 1.00
CA PRO A 31 -12.30 -39.13 1.23
C PRO A 31 -12.57 -40.24 0.21
N VAL A 32 -11.57 -41.07 -0.09
CA VAL A 32 -11.74 -42.33 -0.82
C VAL A 32 -11.41 -43.50 0.11
N VAL A 33 -12.46 -44.23 0.49
CA VAL A 33 -12.38 -45.55 1.13
C VAL A 33 -12.03 -46.58 0.04
N VAL A 34 -10.85 -47.20 0.11
CA VAL A 34 -10.59 -48.50 -0.55
C VAL A 34 -9.69 -49.39 0.32
N ALA A 35 -10.33 -50.41 0.88
CA ALA A 35 -9.91 -51.78 1.18
C ALA A 35 -8.48 -52.11 1.68
N ASP A 36 -8.48 -52.68 2.89
CA ASP A 36 -7.53 -53.67 3.41
C ASP A 36 -7.41 -54.90 2.47
N PRO A 37 -6.18 -55.36 2.21
CA PRO A 37 -5.95 -56.80 2.27
C PRO A 37 -4.66 -57.15 3.02
N GLY A 38 -4.81 -57.61 4.25
CA GLY A 38 -4.41 -58.92 4.73
C GLY A 38 -3.02 -59.47 4.34
N ALA A 39 -2.23 -59.66 5.39
CA ALA A 39 -1.42 -60.85 5.71
C ALA A 39 0.11 -60.81 5.47
N ASP A 40 0.79 -60.99 6.61
CA ASP A 40 2.10 -61.61 6.85
C ASP A 40 3.37 -60.95 6.32
N GLN A 41 4.17 -60.39 7.25
CA GLN A 41 5.43 -61.04 7.64
C GLN A 41 6.09 -60.43 8.89
N LEU A 42 6.06 -61.23 9.97
CA LEU A 42 7.19 -61.62 10.83
C LEU A 42 8.06 -60.56 11.52
N ALA A 43 7.80 -60.44 12.83
CA ALA A 43 8.74 -60.53 13.96
C ALA A 43 10.25 -60.27 13.71
N GLY A 44 10.74 -59.20 14.32
CA GLY A 44 12.14 -58.95 14.63
C GLY A 44 12.24 -57.97 15.81
N ASP A 45 12.79 -58.46 16.91
CA ASP A 45 13.00 -57.81 18.20
C ASP A 45 14.19 -56.82 18.12
N ASP A 46 13.99 -55.57 18.55
CA ASP A 46 15.03 -54.65 19.08
C ASP A 46 14.39 -53.30 19.44
N ARG A 47 13.67 -53.23 20.58
CA ARG A 47 13.28 -51.93 21.16
C ARG A 47 14.43 -51.39 22.01
N ALA A 48 15.34 -50.69 21.38
CA ALA A 48 16.18 -49.71 22.08
C ALA A 48 15.27 -48.66 22.75
N PRO A 49 15.56 -48.21 23.99
CA PRO A 49 14.81 -47.14 24.62
C PRO A 49 14.90 -45.86 23.79
N ASP A 50 13.75 -45.21 23.62
CA ASP A 50 13.58 -43.97 22.88
C ASP A 50 14.53 -42.87 23.42
N PRO A 51 15.40 -42.26 22.60
CA PRO A 51 16.23 -41.15 23.06
C PRO A 51 15.35 -39.97 23.46
N ALA A 52 15.68 -39.33 24.58
CA ALA A 52 14.99 -38.14 25.08
C ALA A 52 14.89 -37.06 23.98
N PRO A 53 13.80 -36.26 23.94
CA PRO A 53 13.60 -35.28 22.89
C PRO A 53 14.78 -34.30 22.87
N VAL A 54 15.41 -34.21 21.70
CA VAL A 54 16.43 -33.21 21.40
C VAL A 54 15.72 -31.86 21.50
N VAL A 55 16.12 -31.03 22.47
CA VAL A 55 15.73 -29.63 22.49
C VAL A 55 16.43 -28.99 21.32
N ASP A 56 15.68 -28.78 20.23
CA ASP A 56 16.10 -27.96 19.12
C ASP A 56 16.23 -26.53 19.62
N SER A 57 17.44 -26.15 20.01
CA SER A 57 17.77 -24.76 20.28
C SER A 57 17.72 -24.03 18.95
N VAL A 58 16.56 -23.42 18.68
CA VAL A 58 16.37 -22.43 17.62
C VAL A 58 17.51 -21.41 17.75
N PRO A 59 18.33 -21.20 16.71
CA PRO A 59 19.35 -20.15 16.74
C PRO A 59 18.66 -18.81 17.01
N ASP A 60 19.24 -17.99 17.90
CA ASP A 60 18.78 -16.62 18.10
C ASP A 60 18.68 -15.94 16.73
N ASP A 61 17.45 -15.56 16.37
CA ASP A 61 17.15 -14.87 15.12
C ASP A 61 17.87 -13.52 15.13
N PRO A 62 18.77 -13.21 14.17
CA PRO A 62 19.41 -11.91 14.08
C PRO A 62 18.47 -10.81 13.56
N LEU A 63 17.16 -11.01 13.60
CA LEU A 63 16.19 -9.92 13.57
C LEU A 63 16.24 -9.18 14.90
N VAL A 64 17.31 -8.39 15.05
CA VAL A 64 17.26 -7.19 15.87
C VAL A 64 15.98 -6.46 15.47
N ASP A 65 15.11 -6.20 16.45
CA ASP A 65 14.02 -5.23 16.33
C ASP A 65 14.67 -3.91 15.89
N GLU A 66 14.71 -3.69 14.59
CA GLU A 66 15.11 -2.41 14.03
C GLU A 66 13.99 -1.46 14.45
N VAL A 67 14.26 -0.70 15.51
CA VAL A 67 13.44 0.44 15.89
C VAL A 67 13.49 1.38 14.70
N ILE A 68 12.48 1.27 13.83
CA ILE A 68 12.28 2.19 12.72
C ILE A 68 12.05 3.55 13.36
N ASP A 69 13.04 4.41 13.27
CA ASP A 69 12.89 5.80 13.66
C ASP A 69 11.80 6.42 12.76
N PRO A 70 10.68 6.92 13.30
CA PRO A 70 9.62 7.58 12.53
C PRO A 70 10.15 8.74 11.65
N THR A 71 11.32 9.28 11.98
CA THR A 71 11.97 10.37 11.24
C THR A 71 13.00 9.90 10.20
N ALA A 72 13.33 8.61 10.14
CA ALA A 72 14.40 8.10 9.25
C ALA A 72 14.09 8.27 7.76
N ASN A 73 12.81 8.34 7.38
CA ASN A 73 12.38 8.47 5.99
C ASN A 73 12.03 9.92 5.58
N GLY A 74 12.30 10.92 6.43
CA GLY A 74 12.02 12.32 6.11
C GLY A 74 10.54 12.62 5.86
N ILE A 75 9.63 11.78 6.38
CA ILE A 75 8.19 12.00 6.33
C ILE A 75 7.80 12.89 7.51
N VAL A 76 7.28 14.07 7.19
CA VAL A 76 6.81 15.09 8.13
C VAL A 76 5.34 15.33 7.85
N TYR A 77 4.49 15.09 8.83
CA TYR A 77 3.07 15.39 8.79
C TYR A 77 2.72 16.22 10.03
N THR A 78 2.36 17.49 9.84
CA THR A 78 2.08 18.43 10.96
C THR A 78 0.70 19.08 10.91
N VAL A 79 -0.15 18.70 9.96
CA VAL A 79 -1.51 19.26 9.88
C VAL A 79 -2.37 18.60 10.97
N GLU A 80 -2.78 19.39 11.96
CA GLU A 80 -3.61 18.89 13.08
C GLU A 80 -5.06 18.69 12.67
N GLY A 81 -5.75 17.71 13.29
CA GLY A 81 -7.19 17.49 13.10
C GLY A 81 -7.57 16.73 11.83
N THR A 82 -6.59 16.27 11.05
CA THR A 82 -6.81 15.51 9.81
C THR A 82 -6.82 14.01 10.07
N ALA A 83 -7.71 13.29 9.39
CA ALA A 83 -7.81 11.84 9.46
C ALA A 83 -6.86 11.15 8.45
N SER A 84 -6.62 9.85 8.64
CA SER A 84 -6.09 8.98 7.59
C SER A 84 -7.00 9.03 6.36
N GLY A 85 -6.42 8.88 5.18
CA GLY A 85 -7.20 8.89 3.95
C GLY A 85 -6.31 8.97 2.71
N TYR A 86 -6.86 9.56 1.66
CA TYR A 86 -6.27 9.57 0.34
C TYR A 86 -6.30 10.98 -0.26
N PHE A 87 -5.18 11.40 -0.85
CA PHE A 87 -5.23 12.40 -1.91
C PHE A 87 -5.58 11.69 -3.22
N ILE A 88 -6.71 12.08 -3.80
CA ILE A 88 -7.24 11.52 -5.05
C ILE A 88 -7.14 12.60 -6.12
N ALA A 89 -6.48 12.30 -7.23
CA ALA A 89 -6.39 13.25 -8.33
C ALA A 89 -7.80 13.60 -8.85
N THR A 90 -8.14 14.89 -8.94
CA THR A 90 -9.48 15.32 -9.41
C THR A 90 -9.64 15.12 -10.92
N GLU A 91 -8.51 15.07 -11.62
CA GLU A 91 -8.38 14.71 -13.03
C GLU A 91 -7.16 13.78 -13.17
N GLU A 92 -7.13 12.97 -14.22
CA GLU A 92 -6.03 12.04 -14.49
C GLU A 92 -4.70 12.79 -14.68
N ILE A 93 -3.68 12.44 -13.89
CA ILE A 93 -2.33 13.00 -14.00
C ILE A 93 -1.47 12.01 -14.77
N ARG A 94 -1.16 12.32 -16.03
CA ARG A 94 -0.57 11.39 -17.00
C ARG A 94 0.81 11.82 -17.48
N PHE A 95 1.77 10.89 -17.42
CA PHE A 95 3.14 11.02 -17.93
C PHE A 95 3.36 10.02 -19.06
N GLY A 96 2.86 10.33 -20.26
CA GLY A 96 2.80 9.37 -21.36
C GLY A 96 1.84 8.21 -21.07
N ASP A 97 2.36 6.99 -21.01
CA ASP A 97 1.56 5.79 -20.68
C ASP A 97 1.44 5.55 -19.17
N LEU A 98 2.12 6.35 -18.35
CA LEU A 98 2.08 6.27 -16.90
C LEU A 98 1.00 7.19 -16.31
N VAL A 99 0.26 6.73 -15.30
CA VAL A 99 -0.79 7.48 -14.62
C VAL A 99 -0.57 7.44 -13.11
N LEU A 100 -0.63 8.59 -12.45
CA LEU A 100 -0.66 8.64 -10.98
C LEU A 100 -2.03 8.19 -10.48
N GLU A 101 -2.05 7.18 -9.62
CA GLU A 101 -3.25 6.65 -8.97
C GLU A 101 -3.65 7.54 -7.77
N ASN A 102 -3.58 6.98 -6.56
CA ASN A 102 -3.86 7.66 -5.31
C ASN A 102 -2.59 7.78 -4.45
N ILE A 103 -2.63 8.76 -3.54
CA ILE A 103 -1.63 8.92 -2.48
C ILE A 103 -2.34 8.63 -1.16
N GLU A 104 -2.00 7.52 -0.55
CA GLU A 104 -2.50 7.13 0.77
C GLU A 104 -1.68 7.82 1.86
N LEU A 105 -2.39 8.30 2.88
CA LEU A 105 -1.85 9.08 3.99
C LEU A 105 -2.34 8.51 5.30
N TRP A 106 -1.39 8.26 6.19
CA TRP A 106 -1.67 7.91 7.56
C TRP A 106 -0.91 8.84 8.49
N PRO A 107 -1.62 9.64 9.30
CA PRO A 107 -0.99 10.45 10.33
C PRO A 107 -0.35 9.51 11.37
N ALA A 108 0.65 10.03 12.07
CA ALA A 108 1.23 9.30 13.19
C ALA A 108 0.16 9.03 14.25
N MET A 109 0.21 7.86 14.88
CA MET A 109 -0.61 7.52 16.05
C MET A 109 0.31 7.32 17.25
N PRO A 110 0.66 8.41 17.97
CA PRO A 110 1.59 8.35 19.10
C PRO A 110 1.10 7.44 20.22
N GLU A 111 -0.21 7.23 20.35
CA GLU A 111 -0.80 6.34 21.35
C GLU A 111 -0.52 4.86 21.06
N CYS A 112 -0.17 4.54 19.82
CA CYS A 112 0.07 3.19 19.31
C CYS A 112 1.53 2.96 18.88
N ASP A 113 2.42 3.94 19.10
CA ASP A 113 3.80 3.95 18.60
C ASP A 113 3.91 3.77 17.06
N GLU A 114 2.87 4.18 16.32
CA GLU A 114 2.84 4.05 14.86
C GLU A 114 3.30 5.34 14.17
N PRO A 115 4.34 5.28 13.30
CA PRO A 115 4.81 6.44 12.56
C PRO A 115 3.78 6.89 11.52
N ALA A 116 3.84 8.16 11.13
CA ALA A 116 3.15 8.62 9.92
C ALA A 116 3.72 7.88 8.70
N TYR A 117 2.86 7.52 7.74
CA TYR A 117 3.31 6.95 6.49
C TYR A 117 2.54 7.48 5.29
N VAL A 118 3.23 7.48 4.15
CA VAL A 118 2.70 7.85 2.84
C VAL A 118 2.96 6.69 1.90
N ARG A 119 1.98 6.35 1.06
CA ARG A 119 2.15 5.37 -0.02
C ARG A 119 1.54 5.93 -1.29
N LEU A 120 2.17 5.65 -2.42
CA LEU A 120 1.62 5.98 -3.72
C LEU A 120 2.11 4.99 -4.77
N ALA A 121 1.34 4.86 -5.84
CA ALA A 121 1.68 4.04 -6.98
C ALA A 121 1.43 4.79 -8.29
N VAL A 122 2.16 4.35 -9.33
CA VAL A 122 1.96 4.80 -10.70
C VAL A 122 1.56 3.59 -11.54
N GLU A 123 0.48 3.70 -12.29
CA GLU A 123 -0.02 2.68 -13.20
C GLU A 123 0.57 2.85 -14.60
N ASP A 124 1.05 1.77 -15.22
CA ASP A 124 1.49 1.74 -16.61
C ASP A 124 0.41 1.18 -17.53
N THR A 125 -0.33 2.10 -18.14
CA THR A 125 -1.46 1.79 -19.03
C THR A 125 -1.03 1.13 -20.37
N SER A 126 0.27 1.00 -20.63
CA SER A 126 0.79 0.25 -21.78
C SER A 126 0.98 -1.25 -21.51
N ASP A 127 1.07 -1.65 -20.23
CA ASP A 127 1.32 -3.03 -19.80
C ASP A 127 0.10 -3.64 -19.09
N GLN A 128 -0.87 -4.09 -19.88
CA GLN A 128 -2.06 -4.77 -19.35
C GLN A 128 -1.70 -6.17 -18.84
N LEU A 129 -1.94 -6.41 -17.55
CA LEU A 129 -1.67 -7.68 -16.89
C LEU A 129 -2.85 -8.66 -16.97
N GLY A 130 -4.07 -8.15 -17.15
CA GLY A 130 -5.26 -8.95 -17.34
C GLY A 130 -6.55 -8.13 -17.36
N GLU A 131 -7.67 -8.80 -17.11
CA GLU A 131 -9.00 -8.20 -17.07
C GLU A 131 -9.87 -8.93 -16.04
N ASN A 132 -10.67 -8.18 -15.27
CA ASN A 132 -11.63 -8.69 -14.30
C ASN A 132 -13.02 -8.04 -14.51
N GLU A 133 -13.96 -8.28 -13.61
CA GLU A 133 -15.33 -7.73 -13.70
C GLU A 133 -15.40 -6.19 -13.66
N TYR A 134 -14.34 -5.53 -13.20
CA TYR A 134 -14.20 -4.07 -13.12
C TYR A 134 -13.44 -3.46 -14.31
N GLY A 135 -12.88 -4.29 -15.20
CA GLY A 135 -12.15 -3.87 -16.39
C GLY A 135 -10.72 -4.41 -16.47
N PRO A 136 -9.91 -3.91 -17.42
CA PRO A 136 -8.50 -4.25 -17.50
C PRO A 136 -7.77 -3.75 -16.25
N TYR A 137 -6.77 -4.49 -15.81
CA TYR A 137 -5.82 -4.03 -14.79
C TYR A 137 -4.41 -4.07 -15.35
N PHE A 138 -3.62 -3.07 -14.99
CA PHE A 138 -2.32 -2.81 -15.57
C PHE A 138 -1.21 -2.98 -14.54
N ARG A 139 0.04 -2.87 -14.98
CA ARG A 139 1.19 -2.93 -14.09
C ARG A 139 1.22 -1.72 -13.16
N LEU A 140 1.40 -1.96 -11.87
CA LEU A 140 1.57 -0.92 -10.85
C LEU A 140 3.04 -0.86 -10.38
N TYR A 141 3.55 0.36 -10.30
CA TYR A 141 4.83 0.71 -9.71
C TYR A 141 4.59 1.31 -8.33
N ALA A 142 4.76 0.50 -7.28
CA ALA A 142 4.71 0.98 -5.91
C ALA A 142 5.98 1.79 -5.62
N MET A 143 5.84 3.10 -5.44
CA MET A 143 6.97 4.01 -5.32
C MET A 143 7.55 3.99 -3.90
N THR A 144 8.87 4.05 -3.78
CA THR A 144 9.56 4.27 -2.50
C THR A 144 9.49 5.74 -2.14
N ILE A 145 8.96 6.09 -0.98
CA ILE A 145 8.92 7.49 -0.52
C ILE A 145 10.31 7.89 -0.01
N ASP A 146 10.97 8.81 -0.71
CA ASP A 146 12.27 9.36 -0.30
C ASP A 146 12.09 10.47 0.75
N SER A 147 11.03 11.27 0.58
CA SER A 147 10.61 12.29 1.55
C SER A 147 9.17 12.70 1.32
N ALA A 148 8.48 13.13 2.39
CA ALA A 148 7.17 13.74 2.29
C ALA A 148 7.04 14.83 3.36
N SER A 149 6.53 16.00 2.98
CA SER A 149 6.27 17.13 3.88
C SER A 149 4.83 17.58 3.67
N ILE A 150 3.96 17.28 4.63
CA ILE A 150 2.55 17.64 4.67
C ILE A 150 2.38 18.57 5.86
N THR A 151 2.35 19.87 5.59
CA THR A 151 2.37 20.94 6.59
C THR A 151 1.32 21.98 6.24
N ASP A 152 1.06 22.94 7.13
CA ASP A 152 0.10 24.02 6.85
C ASP A 152 0.47 24.87 5.61
N ASP A 153 1.75 24.87 5.21
CA ASP A 153 2.23 25.60 4.03
C ASP A 153 1.96 24.84 2.71
N GLY A 154 1.68 23.54 2.77
CA GLY A 154 1.41 22.71 1.59
C GLY A 154 2.00 21.30 1.68
N VAL A 155 2.02 20.65 0.52
CA VAL A 155 2.44 19.28 0.32
C VAL A 155 3.61 19.20 -0.65
N MET A 156 4.67 18.52 -0.22
CA MET A 156 5.81 18.15 -1.03
C MET A 156 6.07 16.66 -0.87
N ILE A 157 6.07 15.88 -1.95
CA ILE A 157 6.37 14.45 -1.91
C ILE A 157 7.43 14.15 -2.96
N THR A 158 8.49 13.46 -2.58
CA THR A 158 9.48 12.88 -3.50
C THR A 158 9.48 11.38 -3.33
N ALA A 159 9.32 10.66 -4.44
CA ALA A 159 9.30 9.21 -4.44
C ALA A 159 10.08 8.65 -5.65
N THR A 160 10.68 7.48 -5.47
CA THR A 160 11.49 6.81 -6.49
C THR A 160 11.05 5.38 -6.76
N ASP A 161 11.19 4.98 -8.02
CA ASP A 161 11.17 3.59 -8.45
C ASP A 161 12.33 3.36 -9.42
N ALA A 162 12.92 2.16 -9.39
CA ALA A 162 14.11 1.86 -10.18
C ALA A 162 13.85 1.77 -11.69
N GLU A 163 12.62 1.48 -12.11
CA GLU A 163 12.23 1.35 -13.51
C GLU A 163 11.68 2.66 -14.07
N ILE A 164 10.82 3.35 -13.31
CA ILE A 164 10.13 4.55 -13.80
C ILE A 164 10.70 5.87 -13.27
N GLY A 165 11.70 5.83 -12.38
CA GLY A 165 12.48 6.99 -11.97
C GLY A 165 11.88 7.79 -10.82
N THR A 166 12.04 9.12 -10.82
CA THR A 166 11.70 9.98 -9.68
C THR A 166 10.45 10.80 -9.96
N LEU A 167 9.46 10.67 -9.07
CA LEU A 167 8.26 11.49 -8.99
C LEU A 167 8.44 12.57 -7.91
N VAL A 168 8.12 13.82 -8.27
CA VAL A 168 8.04 14.95 -7.33
C VAL A 168 6.65 15.58 -7.43
N ILE A 169 5.97 15.73 -6.30
CA ILE A 169 4.68 16.41 -6.18
C ILE A 169 4.87 17.65 -5.32
N GLU A 170 4.48 18.80 -5.85
CA GLU A 170 4.50 20.09 -5.14
C GLU A 170 3.10 20.70 -5.24
N ALA A 171 2.41 20.88 -4.11
CA ALA A 171 1.06 21.40 -4.10
C ALA A 171 0.76 22.27 -2.88
N THR A 172 -0.18 23.21 -3.06
CA THR A 172 -0.65 24.12 -2.01
C THR A 172 -2.14 23.96 -1.82
N TYR A 173 -2.64 24.28 -0.62
CA TYR A 173 -4.06 24.22 -0.34
C TYR A 173 -4.86 25.25 -1.14
N VAL A 174 -6.03 24.84 -1.62
CA VAL A 174 -7.04 25.76 -2.13
C VAL A 174 -7.57 26.64 -0.99
N ASP A 175 -7.92 27.88 -1.31
CA ASP A 175 -8.46 28.85 -0.34
C ASP A 175 -9.60 28.24 0.50
N GLY A 176 -9.37 28.10 1.80
CA GLY A 176 -10.34 27.58 2.76
C GLY A 176 -10.40 26.04 2.87
N ALA A 177 -9.80 25.29 1.94
CA ALA A 177 -9.87 23.83 1.92
C ALA A 177 -9.08 23.19 3.08
N LEU A 178 -7.94 23.77 3.47
CA LEU A 178 -7.20 23.34 4.67
C LEU A 178 -8.06 23.43 5.93
N ALA A 179 -8.75 24.56 6.12
CA ALA A 179 -9.59 24.77 7.29
C ALA A 179 -10.77 23.80 7.33
N GLU A 180 -11.35 23.48 6.17
CA GLU A 180 -12.39 22.44 6.05
C GLU A 180 -11.84 21.07 6.44
N TRP A 181 -10.68 20.68 5.89
CA TRP A 181 -10.05 19.39 6.18
C TRP A 181 -9.71 19.22 7.67
N GLN A 182 -9.16 20.26 8.31
CA GLN A 182 -8.83 20.29 9.75
C GLN A 182 -10.07 20.15 10.67
N THR A 183 -11.29 20.30 10.15
CA THR A 183 -12.50 19.99 10.94
C THR A 183 -12.76 18.49 11.10
N GLY A 184 -11.95 17.64 10.45
CA GLY A 184 -12.15 16.20 10.38
C GLY A 184 -13.17 15.81 9.32
N ALA A 185 -13.23 16.55 8.20
CA ALA A 185 -14.15 16.26 7.11
C ALA A 185 -13.80 14.92 6.42
N ASP A 186 -14.82 14.09 6.19
CA ASP A 186 -14.65 12.78 5.53
C ASP A 186 -14.23 12.90 4.05
N SER A 187 -14.51 14.05 3.44
CA SER A 187 -14.07 14.37 2.08
C SER A 187 -13.96 15.88 1.87
N VAL A 188 -13.01 16.28 1.02
CA VAL A 188 -12.86 17.66 0.51
C VAL A 188 -12.69 17.57 -1.00
N ALA A 189 -13.60 18.18 -1.76
CA ALA A 189 -13.70 17.97 -3.21
C ALA A 189 -12.47 18.46 -4.01
N GLU A 190 -11.82 19.53 -3.54
CA GLU A 190 -10.57 20.05 -4.09
C GLU A 190 -9.77 20.61 -2.92
N LEU A 191 -8.77 19.85 -2.47
CA LEU A 191 -7.94 20.20 -1.32
C LEU A 191 -6.66 20.90 -1.75
N LEU A 192 -5.97 20.34 -2.75
CA LEU A 192 -4.63 20.76 -3.17
C LEU A 192 -4.60 21.06 -4.66
N VAL A 193 -3.81 22.06 -5.05
CA VAL A 193 -3.47 22.37 -6.44
C VAL A 193 -1.97 22.61 -6.58
N GLY A 194 -1.38 22.16 -7.68
CA GLY A 194 0.06 22.26 -7.89
C GLY A 194 0.53 21.51 -9.14
N THR A 195 1.66 20.82 -9.00
CA THR A 195 2.30 20.08 -10.09
C THR A 195 2.81 18.73 -9.61
N ALA A 196 2.80 17.75 -10.53
CA ALA A 196 3.50 16.49 -10.39
C ALA A 196 4.51 16.36 -11.53
N THR A 197 5.74 15.94 -11.23
CA THR A 197 6.83 15.81 -12.19
C THR A 197 7.46 14.43 -12.12
N LEU A 198 7.43 13.68 -13.22
CA LEU A 198 8.06 12.36 -13.34
C LEU A 198 9.17 12.43 -14.40
N ASN A 199 10.42 12.19 -14.01
CA ASN A 199 11.59 12.24 -14.90
C ASN A 199 11.69 13.52 -15.77
N GLY A 200 11.24 14.65 -15.25
CA GLY A 200 11.26 15.95 -15.93
C GLY A 200 10.06 16.23 -16.83
N ASP A 201 9.10 15.31 -16.95
CA ASP A 201 7.77 15.61 -17.49
C ASP A 201 6.87 16.15 -16.37
N THR A 202 6.45 17.40 -16.49
CA THR A 202 5.66 18.11 -15.47
C THR A 202 4.23 18.28 -15.92
N GLN A 203 3.30 17.82 -15.09
CA GLN A 203 1.86 17.90 -15.29
C GLN A 203 1.22 18.79 -14.21
N PRO A 204 0.16 19.54 -14.53
CA PRO A 204 -0.68 20.15 -13.51
C PRO A 204 -1.31 19.05 -12.64
N ALA A 205 -1.40 19.30 -11.34
CA ALA A 205 -1.97 18.36 -10.38
C ALA A 205 -3.02 19.06 -9.52
N SER A 206 -4.14 18.37 -9.29
CA SER A 206 -5.20 18.79 -8.39
C SER A 206 -5.70 17.57 -7.65
N PHE A 207 -5.87 17.69 -6.33
CA PHE A 207 -6.23 16.55 -5.47
C PHE A 207 -7.41 16.88 -4.57
N ALA A 208 -8.38 15.99 -4.54
CA ALA A 208 -9.39 15.87 -3.49
C ALA A 208 -8.83 15.11 -2.28
N PHE A 209 -9.51 15.20 -1.15
CA PHE A 209 -9.31 14.32 0.01
C PHE A 209 -10.52 13.41 0.23
N TRP A 210 -10.27 12.16 0.63
CA TRP A 210 -11.30 11.18 1.00
C TRP A 210 -10.75 10.17 2.02
N ILE A 211 -11.51 9.82 3.06
CA ILE A 211 -11.04 8.89 4.12
C ILE A 211 -11.06 7.41 3.68
N GLY A 212 -11.87 7.04 2.69
CA GLY A 212 -12.22 5.63 2.47
C GLY A 212 -13.54 5.27 3.14
N ASP A 213 -14.30 4.34 2.56
CA ASP A 213 -15.45 3.67 3.21
C ASP A 213 -15.02 2.38 3.90
#